data_AF-A0A7C1XNY9-F1
#
_entry.id   AF-A0A7C1XNY9-F1
#
_cell.length_a   1.000
_cell.length_b   1.000
_cell.length_c   1.000
_cell.angle_alpha   90.00
_cell.angle_beta   90.00
_cell.angle_gamma   90.00
#
_symmetry.space_group_name_H-M   'P 1'
#
loop_
_entity.id
_entity.type
_entity.pdbx_description
1 polymer ?
#
loop_
_entity_poly.entity_id
_entity_poly.type
_entity_poly.pdbx_seq_one_letter_code
_entity_poly.pdbx_strand_id
1 'polypeptide(L)'
;MSFLTILYAFLLYLSAGVLVIGLALKIRQYAVTPAPLKIPTTPAPLTPAGAAMRVAREVVFFESLFKSNKWIWLFGALFHAALALVLLRHLRYFVEPVWGWVVLIQPFGVYAGFAMVIGLAGLWARRLLVERIRYITGISDHLMILLLLTLASSGLLMKYVARTDIVAVKAFIL
;
A
#
# COMPACT_ATOMS: atom_id res chain seq x y z
N MET A 1 26.96 -3.80 -21.55
CA MET A 1 25.59 -3.92 -20.99
C MET A 1 24.59 -3.91 -22.15
N SER A 2 23.51 -4.67 -22.06
CA SER A 2 22.48 -4.67 -23.11
C SER A 2 21.65 -3.38 -23.06
N PHE A 3 21.01 -3.02 -24.18
CA PHE A 3 20.04 -1.90 -24.21
C PHE A 3 18.93 -2.07 -23.16
N LEU A 4 18.40 -3.29 -23.02
CA LEU A 4 17.37 -3.65 -22.04
C LEU A 4 17.83 -3.37 -20.60
N THR A 5 19.07 -3.73 -20.27
CA THR A 5 19.66 -3.48 -18.95
C THR A 5 19.68 -1.97 -18.64
N ILE A 6 20.13 -1.15 -19.59
CA ILE A 6 20.21 0.30 -19.43
C ILE A 6 18.80 0.89 -19.26
N LEU A 7 17.85 0.44 -20.08
CA LEU A 7 16.47 0.89 -20.02
C LEU A 7 15.84 0.61 -18.66
N TYR A 8 15.98 -0.62 -18.13
CA TYR A 8 15.44 -0.96 -16.81
C TYR A 8 16.09 -0.16 -15.69
N ALA A 9 17.41 -0.01 -15.69
CA ALA A 9 18.11 0.81 -14.70
C ALA A 9 17.61 2.26 -14.72
N PHE A 10 17.50 2.86 -15.92
CA PHE A 10 16.98 4.22 -16.08
C PHE A 10 15.56 4.36 -15.53
N LEU A 11 14.65 3.45 -15.88
CA LEU A 11 13.26 3.48 -15.42
C LEU A 11 13.15 3.34 -13.90
N LEU A 12 13.98 2.49 -13.27
CA LEU A 12 14.01 2.34 -11.81
C LEU A 12 14.46 3.63 -11.12
N TYR A 13 15.55 4.24 -11.58
CA TYR A 13 16.04 5.51 -11.02
C TYR A 13 15.06 6.66 -11.26
N LEU A 14 14.46 6.75 -12.46
CA LEU A 14 13.44 7.75 -12.76
C LEU A 14 12.22 7.59 -11.84
N SER A 15 11.73 6.37 -11.66
CA SER A 15 10.58 6.08 -10.79
C SER A 15 10.87 6.43 -9.33
N ALA A 16 12.07 6.08 -8.84
CA ALA A 16 12.51 6.44 -7.50
C ALA A 16 12.62 7.97 -7.32
N GLY A 17 13.18 8.67 -8.31
CA GLY A 17 13.27 10.13 -8.31
C GLY A 17 11.88 10.80 -8.28
N VAL A 18 10.96 10.34 -9.13
CA VAL A 18 9.57 10.83 -9.14
C VAL A 18 8.89 10.60 -7.80
N LEU A 19 9.06 9.42 -7.19
CA LEU A 19 8.48 9.11 -5.88
C LEU A 19 9.03 10.03 -4.79
N VAL A 20 10.35 10.13 -4.65
CA VAL A 20 10.99 10.87 -3.56
C VAL A 20 10.76 12.37 -3.71
N ILE A 21 11.03 12.93 -4.90
CA ILE A 21 10.87 14.36 -5.16
C ILE A 21 9.38 14.74 -5.08
N GLY A 22 8.51 13.96 -5.73
CA GLY A 22 7.07 14.20 -5.70
C GLY A 22 6.50 14.18 -4.29
N LEU A 23 6.90 13.20 -3.47
CA LEU A 23 6.50 13.12 -2.06
C LEU A 23 7.02 14.32 -1.26
N ALA A 24 8.30 14.69 -1.41
CA ALA A 24 8.88 15.83 -0.69
C ALA A 24 8.17 17.15 -1.04
N LEU A 25 7.90 17.39 -2.33
CA LEU A 25 7.14 18.55 -2.79
C LEU A 25 5.72 18.56 -2.22
N LYS A 26 5.08 17.39 -2.15
CA LYS A 26 3.72 17.27 -1.59
C LYS A 26 3.67 17.51 -0.09
N ILE A 27 4.64 16.98 0.65
CA ILE A 27 4.80 17.24 2.10
C ILE A 27 5.03 18.73 2.33
N ARG A 28 5.95 19.35 1.57
CA ARG A 28 6.20 20.79 1.65
C ARG A 28 4.93 21.59 1.38
N GLN A 29 4.18 21.24 0.33
CA GLN A 29 2.91 21.88 0.01
C GLN A 29 1.96 21.85 1.22
N TYR A 30 1.77 20.69 1.85
CA TYR A 30 0.91 20.59 3.02
C TYR A 30 1.44 21.34 4.25
N ALA A 31 2.75 21.35 4.47
CA ALA A 31 3.37 22.03 5.60
C ALA A 31 3.27 23.57 5.51
N VAL A 32 3.30 24.13 4.29
CA VAL A 32 3.26 25.59 4.07
C VAL A 32 1.87 26.13 3.76
N THR A 33 0.90 25.27 3.42
CA THR A 33 -0.47 25.71 3.13
C THR A 33 -1.17 26.09 4.44
N PRO A 34 -1.56 27.37 4.64
CA PRO A 34 -2.24 27.78 5.86
C PRO A 34 -3.58 27.06 6.01
N ALA A 35 -3.94 26.66 7.23
CA ALA A 35 -5.27 26.14 7.52
C ALA A 35 -6.24 27.32 7.77
N PRO A 36 -7.15 27.64 6.84
CA PRO A 36 -7.95 28.86 6.92
C PRO A 36 -9.05 28.79 7.99
N LEU A 37 -9.40 27.59 8.46
CA LEU A 37 -10.52 27.36 9.37
C LEU A 37 -10.02 26.96 10.76
N LYS A 38 -10.48 27.67 11.78
CA LYS A 38 -10.39 27.23 13.18
C LYS A 38 -11.45 26.16 13.41
N ILE A 39 -11.11 24.89 13.18
CA ILE A 39 -12.03 23.78 13.38
C ILE A 39 -12.11 23.49 14.89
N PRO A 40 -13.30 23.57 15.52
CA PRO A 40 -13.49 23.12 16.88
C PRO A 40 -13.18 21.62 16.94
N THR A 41 -12.18 21.25 17.72
CA THR A 41 -11.94 19.83 17.99
C THR A 41 -13.01 19.39 18.99
N THR A 42 -14.07 18.75 18.50
CA THR A 42 -15.06 17.97 19.28
C THR A 42 -14.36 17.22 20.41
N PRO A 43 -14.96 17.03 21.60
CA PRO A 43 -14.26 16.75 22.85
C PRO A 43 -13.00 15.92 22.65
N ALA A 44 -11.88 16.64 22.53
CA ALA A 44 -10.58 16.06 22.28
C ALA A 44 -10.03 15.57 23.62
N PRO A 45 -9.25 14.48 23.65
CA PRO A 45 -8.57 14.08 24.87
C PRO A 45 -7.77 15.27 25.41
N LEU A 46 -7.95 15.58 26.69
CA LEU A 46 -7.33 16.74 27.35
C LEU A 46 -5.82 16.57 27.58
N THR A 47 -5.31 15.34 27.37
CA THR A 47 -3.90 15.02 27.54
C THR A 47 -3.23 14.67 26.19
N PRO A 48 -1.94 15.00 26.01
CA PRO A 48 -1.19 14.61 24.81
C PRO A 48 -1.19 13.10 24.57
N ALA A 49 -1.07 12.31 25.64
CA ALA A 49 -1.13 10.85 25.57
C ALA A 49 -2.49 10.35 25.07
N GLY A 50 -3.59 10.93 25.56
CA GLY A 50 -4.94 10.62 25.08
C GLY A 50 -5.12 10.97 23.61
N ALA A 51 -4.58 12.11 23.17
CA ALA A 51 -4.64 12.54 21.77
C ALA A 51 -3.86 11.59 20.85
N ALA A 52 -2.64 11.21 21.25
CA ALA A 52 -1.83 10.22 20.53
C ALA A 52 -2.55 8.87 20.43
N MET A 53 -3.14 8.38 21.53
CA MET A 53 -3.88 7.11 21.53
C MET A 53 -5.15 7.15 20.68
N ARG A 54 -5.83 8.30 20.59
CA ARG A 54 -6.97 8.48 19.67
C ARG A 54 -6.52 8.33 18.22
N VAL A 55 -5.45 9.03 17.84
CA VAL A 55 -4.91 8.97 16.46
C VAL A 55 -4.38 7.57 16.14
N ALA A 56 -3.66 6.95 17.07
CA ALA A 56 -3.13 5.59 16.88
C ALA A 56 -4.24 4.57 16.58
N ARG A 57 -5.38 4.64 17.28
CA ARG A 57 -6.51 3.73 17.03
C ARG A 57 -7.16 3.95 15.67
N GLU A 58 -7.24 5.19 15.21
CA GLU A 58 -7.74 5.49 13.86
C GLU A 58 -6.77 5.00 12.78
N VAL A 59 -5.46 5.16 12.99
CA VAL A 59 -4.44 4.76 11.99
C VAL A 59 -4.28 3.25 11.92
N VAL A 60 -4.23 2.56 13.05
CA VAL A 60 -3.93 1.11 13.10
C VAL A 60 -5.18 0.26 12.90
N PHE A 61 -6.30 0.65 13.53
CA PHE A 61 -7.51 -0.18 13.57
C PHE A 61 -8.67 0.39 12.77
N PHE A 62 -8.55 1.60 12.22
CA PHE A 62 -9.65 2.31 11.57
C PHE A 62 -10.92 2.34 12.45
N GLU A 63 -10.77 2.71 13.73
CA GLU A 63 -11.82 2.60 14.76
C GLU A 63 -13.14 3.27 14.34
N SER A 64 -13.09 4.49 13.78
CA SER A 64 -14.28 5.19 13.27
C SER A 64 -14.95 4.43 12.12
N LEU A 65 -14.16 3.89 11.19
CA LEU A 65 -14.65 3.12 10.05
C LEU A 65 -15.28 1.80 10.50
N PHE A 66 -14.71 1.13 11.51
CA PHE A 66 -15.28 -0.08 12.11
C PHE A 66 -16.68 0.18 12.66
N LYS A 67 -16.84 1.31 13.38
CA LYS A 67 -18.13 1.72 13.95
C LYS A 67 -19.15 2.12 12.88
N SER A 68 -18.70 2.72 11.77
CA SER A 68 -19.58 3.23 10.72
C SER A 68 -19.99 2.17 9.68
N ASN A 69 -19.03 1.40 9.15
CA ASN A 69 -19.28 0.43 8.10
C ASN A 69 -18.31 -0.75 8.15
N LYS A 70 -18.80 -1.87 8.68
CA LYS A 70 -18.02 -3.10 8.87
C LYS A 70 -17.48 -3.70 7.56
N TRP A 71 -18.17 -3.52 6.43
CA TRP A 71 -17.73 -4.06 5.14
C TRP A 71 -16.54 -3.29 4.59
N ILE A 72 -16.61 -1.96 4.61
CA ILE A 72 -15.48 -1.12 4.15
C ILE A 72 -14.30 -1.32 5.10
N TRP A 73 -14.56 -1.40 6.40
CA TRP A 73 -13.53 -1.72 7.38
C TRP A 73 -12.87 -3.05 7.08
N LEU A 74 -13.64 -4.12 6.84
CA LEU A 74 -13.11 -5.46 6.58
C LEU A 74 -12.19 -5.47 5.35
N PHE A 75 -12.66 -4.99 4.20
CA PHE A 75 -11.85 -4.97 2.99
C PHE A 75 -10.66 -4.00 3.09
N GLY A 76 -10.83 -2.87 3.78
CA GLY A 76 -9.77 -1.92 4.06
C GLY A 76 -8.66 -2.50 4.95
N ALA A 77 -9.03 -3.12 6.08
CA ALA A 77 -8.11 -3.77 6.99
C ALA A 77 -7.42 -4.97 6.34
N LEU A 78 -8.17 -5.80 5.61
CA LEU A 78 -7.63 -6.94 4.86
C LEU A 78 -6.58 -6.49 3.85
N PHE A 79 -6.88 -5.46 3.05
CA PHE A 79 -5.93 -4.91 2.08
C PHE A 79 -4.67 -4.37 2.76
N HIS A 80 -4.78 -3.55 3.82
CA HIS A 80 -3.60 -2.94 4.46
C HIS A 80 -2.73 -3.98 5.19
N ALA A 81 -3.34 -4.93 5.91
CA ALA A 81 -2.60 -6.00 6.58
C ALA A 81 -1.88 -6.89 5.56
N ALA A 82 -2.55 -7.21 4.44
CA ALA A 82 -1.96 -7.98 3.36
C ALA A 82 -0.82 -7.21 2.68
N LEU A 83 -1.01 -5.92 2.36
CA LEU A 83 0.02 -5.07 1.78
C LEU A 83 1.26 -5.00 2.67
N ALA A 84 1.08 -4.79 3.98
CA ALA A 84 2.19 -4.75 4.94
C ALA A 84 2.98 -6.06 4.93
N LEU A 85 2.29 -7.20 5.00
CA LEU A 85 2.95 -8.51 4.99
C LEU A 85 3.64 -8.83 3.65
N VAL A 86 3.03 -8.43 2.54
CA VAL A 86 3.63 -8.52 1.20
C VAL A 86 4.90 -7.67 1.15
N LEU A 87 4.88 -6.41 1.61
CA LEU A 87 6.06 -5.54 1.64
C LEU A 87 7.18 -6.12 2.50
N LEU A 88 6.87 -6.62 3.70
CA LEU A 88 7.85 -7.27 4.58
C LEU A 88 8.47 -8.50 3.91
N ARG A 89 7.67 -9.29 3.19
CA ARG A 89 8.16 -10.44 2.41
C ARG A 89 9.12 -10.01 1.30
N HIS A 90 8.85 -8.88 0.64
CA HIS A 90 9.68 -8.37 -0.46
C HIS A 90 11.09 -7.97 -0.01
N LEU A 91 11.30 -7.69 1.29
CA LEU A 91 12.65 -7.41 1.84
C LEU A 91 13.66 -8.54 1.55
N ARG A 92 13.19 -9.78 1.37
CA ARG A 92 14.05 -10.90 0.97
C ARG A 92 14.89 -10.59 -0.27
N TYR A 93 14.38 -9.79 -1.20
CA TYR A 93 15.07 -9.48 -2.46
C TYR A 93 16.10 -8.36 -2.32
N PHE A 94 16.09 -7.61 -1.23
CA PHE A 94 16.96 -6.44 -1.01
C PHE A 94 18.07 -6.68 0.02
N VAL A 95 18.10 -7.85 0.66
CA VAL A 95 19.03 -8.16 1.74
C VAL A 95 19.70 -9.52 1.50
N GLU A 96 21.02 -9.55 1.66
CA GLU A 96 21.86 -10.75 1.63
C GLU A 96 22.90 -10.66 2.76
N PRO A 97 22.91 -11.58 3.76
CA PRO A 97 22.02 -12.73 3.91
C PRO A 97 20.60 -12.34 4.35
N VAL A 98 19.61 -13.14 3.96
CA VAL A 98 18.21 -12.91 4.35
C VAL A 98 18.05 -13.07 5.86
N TRP A 99 17.53 -12.05 6.55
CA TRP A 99 17.32 -12.09 7.99
C TRP A 99 16.34 -13.18 8.42
N GLY A 100 16.59 -13.80 9.58
CA GLY A 100 15.82 -14.96 10.06
C GLY A 100 14.30 -14.70 10.13
N TRP A 101 13.87 -13.55 10.65
CA TRP A 101 12.44 -13.21 10.71
C TRP A 101 11.82 -13.02 9.32
N VAL A 102 12.58 -12.53 8.32
CA VAL A 102 12.12 -12.41 6.93
C VAL A 102 11.90 -13.78 6.31
N VAL A 103 12.69 -14.80 6.70
CA VAL A 103 12.49 -16.20 6.31
C VAL A 103 11.19 -16.75 6.91
N LEU A 104 10.95 -16.49 8.21
CA LEU A 104 9.76 -16.98 8.91
C LEU A 104 8.44 -16.44 8.32
N ILE A 105 8.43 -15.20 7.83
CA ILE A 105 7.20 -14.59 7.27
C ILE A 105 6.89 -14.99 5.83
N GLN A 106 7.82 -15.61 5.10
CA GLN A 106 7.65 -15.98 3.69
C GLN A 106 6.35 -16.74 3.38
N PRO A 107 5.97 -17.82 4.10
CA PRO A 107 4.75 -18.56 3.80
C PRO A 107 3.50 -17.70 3.95
N PHE A 108 3.43 -16.87 4.99
CA PHE A 108 2.31 -15.97 5.23
C PHE A 108 2.18 -14.92 4.13
N GLY A 109 3.31 -14.37 3.67
CA GLY A 109 3.33 -13.37 2.59
C GLY A 109 2.84 -13.89 1.24
N VAL A 110 2.77 -15.20 1.03
CA VAL A 110 2.14 -15.79 -0.18
C VAL A 110 0.61 -15.74 -0.07
N TYR A 111 0.06 -16.16 1.08
CA TYR A 111 -1.39 -16.05 1.34
C TYR A 111 -1.86 -14.59 1.40
N ALA A 112 -1.01 -13.70 1.89
CA ALA A 112 -1.28 -12.26 1.86
C ALA A 112 -1.49 -11.74 0.43
N GLY A 113 -0.84 -12.31 -0.59
CA GLY A 113 -1.10 -11.93 -1.98
C GLY A 113 -2.56 -12.13 -2.39
N PHE A 114 -3.16 -13.27 -2.03
CA PHE A 114 -4.59 -13.52 -2.27
C PHE A 114 -5.48 -12.59 -1.46
N ALA A 115 -5.17 -12.41 -0.17
CA ALA A 115 -5.90 -11.48 0.69
C ALA A 115 -5.87 -10.04 0.14
N MET A 116 -4.73 -9.60 -0.41
CA MET A 116 -4.58 -8.29 -1.04
C MET A 116 -5.48 -8.14 -2.27
N VAL A 117 -5.53 -9.14 -3.15
CA VAL A 117 -6.41 -9.15 -4.33
C VAL A 117 -7.88 -9.10 -3.89
N ILE A 118 -8.29 -9.92 -2.92
CA ILE A 118 -9.66 -9.96 -2.40
C ILE A 118 -10.04 -8.61 -1.78
N GLY A 119 -9.18 -8.03 -0.95
CA GLY A 119 -9.39 -6.72 -0.33
C GLY A 119 -9.56 -5.62 -1.37
N LEU A 120 -8.66 -5.55 -2.36
CA LEU A 120 -8.73 -4.56 -3.44
C LEU A 120 -9.96 -4.76 -4.33
N ALA A 121 -10.29 -6.00 -4.70
CA ALA A 121 -11.47 -6.31 -5.50
C ALA A 121 -12.77 -5.90 -4.77
N GLY A 122 -12.87 -6.15 -3.46
CA GLY A 122 -14.01 -5.70 -2.66
C GLY A 122 -14.13 -4.18 -2.58
N LEU A 123 -13.00 -3.48 -2.40
CA LEU A 123 -12.97 -2.00 -2.40
C LEU A 123 -13.31 -1.41 -3.77
N TRP A 124 -12.85 -2.04 -4.86
CA TRP A 124 -13.18 -1.63 -6.21
C TRP A 124 -14.66 -1.86 -6.54
N ALA A 125 -15.19 -3.03 -6.17
CA ALA A 125 -16.59 -3.37 -6.32
C ALA A 125 -17.47 -2.33 -5.61
N ARG A 126 -17.12 -1.87 -4.41
CA ARG A 126 -17.82 -0.78 -3.74
C ARG A 126 -17.90 0.49 -4.60
N ARG A 127 -16.80 0.88 -5.26
CA ARG A 127 -16.76 2.07 -6.11
C ARG A 127 -17.62 1.94 -7.36
N LEU A 128 -17.78 0.71 -7.85
CA LEU A 128 -18.58 0.42 -9.02
C LEU A 128 -20.05 0.17 -8.70
N LEU A 129 -20.40 -0.38 -7.54
CA LEU A 129 -21.75 -0.86 -7.24
C LEU A 129 -22.55 0.13 -6.39
N VAL A 130 -21.89 0.91 -5.51
CA VAL A 130 -22.58 1.86 -4.62
C VAL A 130 -22.69 3.23 -5.28
N GLU A 131 -23.90 3.63 -5.65
CA GLU A 131 -24.17 4.87 -6.41
C GLU A 131 -23.57 6.12 -5.75
N ARG A 132 -23.76 6.31 -4.44
CA ARG A 132 -23.18 7.44 -3.69
C ARG A 132 -21.66 7.52 -3.86
N ILE A 133 -20.98 6.37 -3.88
CA ILE A 133 -19.53 6.32 -4.00
C ILE A 133 -19.12 6.51 -5.46
N ARG A 134 -19.83 5.88 -6.39
CA ARG A 134 -19.61 6.03 -7.83
C ARG A 134 -19.70 7.50 -8.25
N TYR A 135 -20.69 8.23 -7.73
CA TYR A 135 -20.90 9.65 -8.01
C TYR A 135 -19.70 10.55 -7.65
N ILE A 136 -19.00 10.23 -6.56
CA ILE A 136 -17.83 11.01 -6.09
C ILE A 136 -16.49 10.41 -6.54
N THR A 137 -16.50 9.29 -7.27
CA THR A 137 -15.27 8.57 -7.66
C THR A 137 -14.73 9.14 -8.96
N GLY A 138 -13.45 9.56 -8.94
CA GLY A 138 -12.75 10.01 -10.14
C GLY A 138 -12.04 8.87 -10.87
N ILE A 139 -11.58 9.10 -12.10
CA ILE A 139 -10.81 8.11 -12.88
C ILE A 139 -9.56 7.65 -12.12
N SER A 140 -8.85 8.59 -11.47
CA SER A 140 -7.66 8.30 -10.68
C SER A 140 -7.91 7.25 -9.58
N ASP A 141 -9.08 7.28 -8.92
CA ASP A 141 -9.43 6.32 -7.87
C ASP A 141 -9.51 4.88 -8.41
N HIS A 142 -10.00 4.71 -9.64
CA HIS A 142 -10.04 3.40 -10.29
C HIS A 142 -8.64 2.96 -10.74
N LEU A 143 -7.86 3.87 -11.34
CA LEU A 143 -6.53 3.56 -11.83
C LEU A 143 -5.58 3.12 -10.70
N MET A 144 -5.63 3.75 -9.53
CA MET A 144 -4.78 3.38 -8.40
C MET A 144 -5.11 1.98 -7.86
N ILE A 145 -6.40 1.62 -7.76
CA ILE A 145 -6.79 0.29 -7.31
C ILE A 145 -6.43 -0.76 -8.38
N LEU A 146 -6.67 -0.47 -9.65
CA LEU A 146 -6.31 -1.37 -10.75
C LEU A 146 -4.79 -1.59 -10.84
N LEU A 147 -3.99 -0.55 -10.61
CA LEU A 147 -2.54 -0.66 -10.53
C LEU A 147 -2.12 -1.67 -9.45
N LEU A 148 -2.60 -1.50 -8.23
CA LEU A 148 -2.25 -2.39 -7.11
C LEU A 148 -2.79 -3.81 -7.32
N LEU A 149 -3.99 -3.94 -7.88
CA LEU A 149 -4.60 -5.24 -8.18
C LEU A 149 -3.81 -5.98 -9.26
N THR A 150 -3.35 -5.26 -10.28
CA THR A 150 -2.48 -5.80 -11.34
C THR A 150 -1.14 -6.26 -10.77
N LEU A 151 -0.51 -5.47 -9.90
CA LEU A 151 0.76 -5.82 -9.25
C LEU A 151 0.62 -7.06 -8.34
N ALA A 152 -0.45 -7.12 -7.52
CA ALA A 152 -0.68 -8.27 -6.67
C ALA A 152 -0.97 -9.54 -7.50
N SER A 153 -1.78 -9.41 -8.54
CA SER A 153 -2.13 -10.53 -9.43
C SER A 153 -0.93 -11.01 -10.24
N SER A 154 -0.10 -10.11 -10.77
CA SER A 154 1.12 -10.48 -11.50
C SER A 154 2.10 -11.22 -10.60
N GLY A 155 2.26 -10.79 -9.34
CA GLY A 155 3.09 -11.49 -8.35
C GLY A 155 2.59 -12.90 -8.04
N LEU A 156 1.27 -13.11 -7.96
CA LEU A 156 0.67 -14.45 -7.80
C LEU A 156 0.87 -15.32 -9.05
N LEU A 157 0.68 -14.76 -10.24
CA LEU A 157 0.94 -15.46 -11.50
C LEU A 157 2.40 -15.90 -11.61
N MET A 158 3.35 -15.06 -11.21
CA MET A 158 4.77 -15.43 -11.16
C MET A 158 5.07 -16.54 -10.14
N LYS A 159 4.29 -16.64 -9.05
CA LYS A 159 4.47 -17.69 -8.04
C LYS A 159 3.89 -19.03 -8.49
N TYR A 160 2.73 -19.02 -9.13
CA TYR A 160 1.92 -20.22 -9.37
C TYR A 160 1.86 -20.68 -10.82
N VAL A 161 2.06 -19.78 -11.78
CA VAL A 161 1.87 -20.06 -13.22
C VAL A 161 3.22 -19.96 -13.95
N ALA A 162 3.83 -18.78 -13.96
CA ALA A 162 5.06 -18.49 -14.70
C ALA A 162 6.22 -18.23 -13.74
N ARG A 163 6.83 -19.31 -13.22
CA ARG A 163 7.91 -19.21 -12.22
C ARG A 163 9.12 -18.46 -12.77
N THR A 164 9.56 -17.45 -12.03
CA THR A 164 10.77 -16.66 -12.31
C THR A 164 12.00 -17.18 -11.58
N ASP A 165 13.18 -16.99 -12.18
CA ASP A 165 14.46 -17.22 -11.52
C ASP A 165 14.77 -16.08 -10.54
N ILE A 166 14.60 -16.37 -9.25
CA ILE A 166 14.82 -15.42 -8.16
C ILE A 166 16.31 -15.10 -7.98
N VAL A 167 17.21 -16.03 -8.29
CA VAL A 167 18.66 -15.83 -8.14
C VAL A 167 19.14 -14.84 -9.18
N ALA A 168 18.70 -15.00 -10.44
CA ALA A 168 19.00 -14.07 -11.51
C ALA A 168 18.46 -12.66 -11.22
N VAL A 169 17.24 -12.54 -10.67
CA VAL A 169 16.68 -11.24 -10.27
C VAL A 169 17.51 -10.60 -9.15
N LYS A 170 17.92 -11.37 -8.12
CA LYS A 170 18.80 -10.85 -7.07
C LYS A 170 20.14 -10.37 -7.61
N ALA A 171 20.77 -11.14 -8.49
CA ALA A 171 22.04 -10.79 -9.11
C ALA A 171 21.95 -9.56 -10.05
N PHE A 172 20.77 -9.25 -10.56
CA PHE A 172 20.53 -8.03 -11.34
C PHE A 172 20.34 -6.78 -10.47
N ILE A 173 19.76 -6.94 -9.27
CA ILE A 173 19.35 -5.84 -8.39
C ILE A 173 20.43 -5.47 -7.36
N LEU A 174 21.14 -6.46 -6.80
CA LEU A 174 22.21 -6.29 -5.80
C LEU A 174 23.56 -6.12 -6.47
#